data_AF-A0A2K9NFY9-F1
#
_entry.id   AF-A0A2K9NFY9-F1
#
_cell.length_a   1.000
_cell.length_b   1.000
_cell.length_c   1.000
_cell.angle_alpha   90.00
_cell.angle_beta   90.00
_cell.angle_gamma   90.00
#
_symmetry.space_group_name_H-M   'P 1'
#
loop_
_entity.id
_entity.type
_entity.pdbx_description
1 polymer ?
#
loop_
_entity_poly.entity_id
_entity_poly.type
_entity_poly.pdbx_seq_one_letter_code
_entity_poly.pdbx_strand_id
1 'polypeptide(L)'
;MPRSVDIGTGLYGAGRYLSVWSMVAGYPRCQAPALVLGSADPAALAAAIAVNRAVAGIAARAEAVEAAGRLAVQDPPPETVMEANGDGEPVEVPNPAYVDWVAAGQLLSDTAADADLQHLLRTRADSLITDAGGVVEPGWTLALPPVPDMDPLTQTADWDGAAWTVRDLTVEEAAIWPLRPPPVPATVSRVQLRLALAARGLLDIVDSAVTLSGDMELVERWGAASMERTSPHLADMAADMGLSESDIDDIFREAAAL
;
A
#
# COMPACT_ATOMS: atom_id res chain seq x y z
N MET A 1 19.48 6.04 -5.73
CA MET A 1 18.15 6.65 -5.48
C MET A 1 17.16 5.52 -5.26
N PRO A 2 16.13 5.70 -4.41
CA PRO A 2 15.08 4.68 -4.24
C PRO A 2 14.43 4.39 -5.60
N ARG A 3 14.24 3.11 -5.91
CA ARG A 3 13.52 2.67 -7.11
C ARG A 3 12.02 2.82 -6.88
N SER A 4 11.23 2.84 -7.96
CA SER A 4 9.76 2.85 -7.87
C SER A 4 9.19 1.79 -6.92
N VAL A 5 9.79 0.59 -6.92
CA VAL A 5 9.41 -0.53 -6.03
C VAL A 5 9.66 -0.26 -4.54
N ASP A 6 10.63 0.60 -4.21
CA ASP A 6 10.98 0.93 -2.81
C ASP A 6 10.02 1.96 -2.20
N ILE A 7 9.21 2.62 -3.03
CA ILE A 7 8.23 3.64 -2.62
C ILE A 7 6.98 2.96 -2.04
N GLY A 8 6.58 1.83 -2.65
CA GLY A 8 5.47 0.98 -2.20
C GLY A 8 4.21 1.78 -1.82
N THR A 9 3.58 1.40 -0.72
CA THR A 9 2.51 2.20 -0.08
C THR A 9 3.06 3.41 0.68
N GLY A 10 4.36 3.48 0.94
CA GLY A 10 5.01 4.49 1.77
C GLY A 10 5.03 4.16 3.26
N LEU A 11 4.55 2.98 3.68
CA LEU A 11 4.53 2.57 5.08
C LEU A 11 5.93 2.23 5.59
N TYR A 12 6.27 2.71 6.79
CA TYR A 12 7.53 2.39 7.46
C TYR A 12 7.39 2.41 8.99
N GLY A 13 8.46 2.03 9.70
CA GLY A 13 8.48 2.03 11.16
C GLY A 13 7.50 1.03 11.79
N ALA A 14 7.39 -0.17 11.19
CA ALA A 14 6.40 -1.21 11.52
C ALA A 14 4.94 -0.76 11.29
N GLY A 15 4.69 -0.06 10.17
CA GLY A 15 3.34 0.38 9.79
C GLY A 15 2.81 1.56 10.61
N ARG A 16 3.66 2.24 11.39
CA ARG A 16 3.23 3.38 12.21
C ARG A 16 3.22 4.70 11.45
N TYR A 17 4.02 4.79 10.39
CA TYR A 17 4.21 6.01 9.63
C TYR A 17 3.98 5.79 8.14
N LEU A 18 3.38 6.77 7.49
CA LEU A 18 3.19 6.84 6.05
C LEU A 18 4.03 8.00 5.50
N SER A 19 5.04 7.68 4.69
CA SER A 19 5.77 8.69 3.91
C SER A 19 4.83 9.33 2.90
N VAL A 20 4.95 10.64 2.70
CA VAL A 20 4.21 11.37 1.66
C VAL A 20 5.19 11.71 0.54
N TRP A 21 5.05 10.99 -0.58
CA TRP A 21 5.96 11.10 -1.71
C TRP A 21 5.53 12.19 -2.69
N SER A 22 6.53 12.82 -3.29
CA SER A 22 6.39 13.81 -4.36
C SER A 22 7.49 13.57 -5.40
N MET A 23 7.42 14.26 -6.54
CA MET A 23 8.49 14.22 -7.54
C MET A 23 9.31 15.51 -7.50
N VAL A 24 10.63 15.38 -7.36
CA VAL A 24 11.58 16.49 -7.32
C VAL A 24 12.69 16.21 -8.30
N ALA A 25 12.87 17.10 -9.28
CA ALA A 25 13.79 16.91 -10.39
C ALA A 25 13.60 15.53 -11.06
N GLY A 26 12.34 15.14 -11.27
CA GLY A 26 11.97 13.85 -11.86
C GLY A 26 12.18 12.63 -10.96
N TYR A 27 12.62 12.79 -9.72
CA TYR A 27 12.82 11.67 -8.81
C TYR A 27 11.86 11.70 -7.61
N PRO A 28 11.38 10.54 -7.15
CA PRO A 28 10.62 10.43 -5.92
C PRO A 28 11.40 10.96 -4.71
N ARG A 29 10.78 11.84 -3.94
CA ARG A 29 11.30 12.38 -2.68
C ARG A 29 10.19 12.51 -1.64
N CYS A 30 10.53 12.18 -0.40
CA CYS A 30 9.71 12.49 0.76
C CYS A 30 9.96 13.96 1.12
N GLN A 31 9.00 14.84 0.83
CA GLN A 31 9.11 16.28 1.12
C GLN A 31 8.28 16.73 2.32
N ALA A 32 7.17 16.05 2.59
CA ALA A 32 6.31 16.36 3.71
C ALA A 32 6.63 15.46 4.92
N PRO A 33 6.34 15.93 6.15
CA PRO A 33 6.38 15.09 7.32
C PRO A 33 5.52 13.83 7.11
N ALA A 34 6.00 12.69 7.59
CA ALA A 34 5.22 11.47 7.53
C ALA A 34 3.95 11.59 8.37
N LEU A 35 2.88 10.97 7.89
CA LEU A 35 1.63 10.86 8.61
C LEU A 35 1.73 9.71 9.63
N VAL A 36 1.19 9.92 10.82
CA VAL A 36 1.12 8.89 11.88
C VAL A 36 -0.22 8.17 11.74
N LEU A 37 -0.20 6.87 11.41
CA LEU A 37 -1.43 6.15 11.07
C LEU A 37 -2.46 6.14 12.21
N GLY A 38 -2.00 6.07 13.46
CA GLY A 38 -2.89 6.01 14.63
C GLY A 38 -3.54 7.35 15.02
N SER A 39 -3.14 8.47 14.41
CA SER A 39 -3.66 9.80 14.79
C SER A 39 -3.98 10.72 13.62
N ALA A 40 -3.58 10.36 12.39
CA ALA A 40 -3.89 11.15 11.22
C ALA A 40 -5.34 10.92 10.79
N ASP A 41 -5.92 11.95 10.19
CA ASP A 41 -7.24 11.88 9.58
C ASP A 41 -7.29 10.79 8.49
N PRO A 42 -8.27 9.86 8.52
CA PRO A 42 -8.37 8.79 7.54
C PRO A 42 -8.44 9.28 6.09
N ALA A 43 -9.15 10.38 5.82
CA ALA A 43 -9.22 10.94 4.46
C ALA A 43 -7.86 11.47 4.00
N ALA A 44 -7.12 12.17 4.87
CA ALA A 44 -5.75 12.59 4.59
C ALA A 44 -4.79 11.41 4.33
N LEU A 45 -4.90 10.31 5.10
CA LEU A 45 -4.11 9.11 4.87
C LEU A 45 -4.45 8.44 3.54
N ALA A 46 -5.73 8.31 3.20
CA ALA A 46 -6.17 7.71 1.95
C ALA A 46 -5.70 8.54 0.74
N ALA A 47 -5.81 9.87 0.82
CA ALA A 47 -5.30 10.77 -0.20
C ALA A 47 -3.78 10.65 -0.37
N ALA A 48 -3.02 10.55 0.73
CA ALA A 48 -1.58 10.34 0.67
C ALA A 48 -1.20 8.99 0.02
N ILE A 49 -1.95 7.92 0.29
CA ILE A 49 -1.74 6.61 -0.36
C ILE A 49 -2.00 6.71 -1.87
N ALA A 50 -3.08 7.38 -2.28
CA ALA A 50 -3.39 7.61 -3.69
C ALA A 50 -2.26 8.40 -4.40
N VAL A 51 -1.76 9.46 -3.77
CA VAL A 51 -0.62 10.25 -4.28
C VAL A 51 0.65 9.40 -4.37
N ASN A 52 0.95 8.59 -3.35
CA ASN A 52 2.11 7.70 -3.36
C ASN A 52 2.05 6.70 -4.51
N ARG A 53 0.87 6.12 -4.77
CA ARG A 53 0.65 5.21 -5.91
C ARG A 53 0.85 5.93 -7.25
N ALA A 54 0.33 7.15 -7.40
CA ALA A 54 0.54 7.96 -8.60
C ALA A 54 2.03 8.25 -8.85
N VAL A 55 2.75 8.68 -7.81
CA VAL A 55 4.21 8.92 -7.86
C VAL A 55 4.97 7.65 -8.21
N ALA A 56 4.63 6.51 -7.59
CA ALA A 56 5.26 5.22 -7.87
C ALA A 56 5.00 4.78 -9.32
N GLY A 57 3.77 4.94 -9.83
CA GLY A 57 3.41 4.61 -11.21
C GLY A 57 4.17 5.45 -12.23
N ILE A 58 4.27 6.77 -12.02
CA ILE A 58 5.04 7.66 -12.89
C ILE A 58 6.53 7.31 -12.85
N ALA A 59 7.08 7.07 -11.66
CA ALA A 59 8.48 6.67 -11.52
C ALA A 59 8.78 5.34 -12.22
N ALA A 60 7.88 4.36 -12.10
CA ALA A 60 7.99 3.06 -12.76
C ALA A 60 7.93 3.19 -14.29
N ARG A 61 7.03 4.03 -14.83
CA ARG A 61 6.98 4.34 -16.27
C ARG A 61 8.31 4.92 -16.76
N ALA A 62 8.87 5.90 -16.06
CA ALA A 62 10.16 6.49 -16.42
C ALA A 62 11.31 5.45 -16.35
N GLU A 63 11.35 4.64 -15.30
CA GLU A 63 12.36 3.56 -15.15
C GLU A 63 12.25 2.50 -16.27
N ALA A 64 11.03 2.15 -16.68
CA ALA A 64 10.78 1.22 -17.78
C ALA A 64 11.28 1.78 -19.12
N VAL A 65 11.06 3.06 -19.39
CA VAL A 65 11.55 3.72 -20.60
C VAL A 65 13.08 3.82 -20.60
N GLU A 66 13.69 4.18 -19.47
CA GLU A 66 15.15 4.19 -19.32
C GLU A 66 15.75 2.78 -19.53
N ALA A 67 15.08 1.73 -19.03
CA ALA A 67 15.48 0.34 -19.26
C ALA A 67 15.35 -0.06 -20.73
N ALA A 68 14.23 0.30 -21.38
CA ALA A 68 14.03 0.09 -22.81
C ALA A 68 15.09 0.81 -23.65
N GLY A 69 15.45 2.05 -23.29
CA GLY A 69 16.54 2.79 -23.93
C GLY A 69 17.88 2.06 -23.85
N ARG A 70 18.22 1.47 -22.70
CA ARG A 70 19.44 0.65 -22.54
C ARG A 70 19.41 -0.65 -23.34
N LEU A 71 18.24 -1.22 -23.58
CA LEU A 71 18.09 -2.42 -24.40
C LEU A 71 18.18 -2.08 -25.90
N ALA A 72 17.53 -1.00 -26.32
CA ALA A 72 17.46 -0.57 -27.72
C ALA A 72 18.81 -0.12 -28.31
N VAL A 73 19.78 0.28 -27.47
CA VAL A 73 21.15 0.59 -27.94
C VAL A 73 22.02 -0.64 -28.16
N GLN A 74 21.55 -1.83 -27.78
CA GLN A 74 22.25 -3.09 -28.04
C GLN A 74 21.90 -3.60 -29.44
N ASP A 75 22.80 -4.39 -30.04
CA ASP A 75 22.52 -5.08 -31.30
C ASP A 75 21.28 -5.97 -31.13
N PRO A 76 20.40 -6.06 -32.15
CA PRO A 76 19.20 -6.87 -32.06
C PRO A 76 19.60 -8.35 -31.86
N PRO A 77 19.09 -9.02 -30.82
CA PRO A 77 19.34 -10.44 -30.64
C PRO A 77 18.68 -11.24 -31.79
N PRO A 78 19.10 -12.48 -32.07
CA PRO A 78 18.49 -13.29 -33.11
C PRO A 78 17.01 -13.54 -32.78
N GLU A 79 16.15 -13.58 -33.80
CA GLU A 79 14.70 -13.78 -33.60
C GLU A 79 14.36 -15.12 -32.96
N THR A 80 15.20 -16.12 -33.21
CA THR A 80 15.07 -17.48 -32.73
C THR A 80 16.37 -17.96 -32.10
N VAL A 81 16.26 -18.96 -31.22
CA VAL A 81 17.38 -19.68 -30.62
C VAL A 81 17.14 -21.18 -30.74
N MET A 82 18.22 -21.95 -30.74
CA MET A 82 18.12 -23.42 -30.71
C MET A 82 18.03 -23.88 -29.26
N GLU A 83 16.95 -24.56 -28.90
CA GLU A 83 16.77 -25.22 -27.60
C GLU A 83 16.58 -26.72 -27.79
N ALA A 84 16.90 -27.51 -26.76
CA ALA A 84 16.65 -28.95 -26.79
C ALA A 84 15.19 -29.23 -26.45
N ASN A 85 14.48 -29.99 -27.29
CA ASN A 85 13.13 -30.46 -26.98
C ASN A 85 13.15 -31.60 -25.94
N GLY A 86 11.98 -32.17 -25.63
CA GLY A 86 11.84 -33.28 -24.67
C GLY A 86 12.62 -34.55 -25.02
N ASP A 87 12.99 -34.73 -26.29
CA ASP A 87 13.78 -35.86 -26.79
C ASP A 87 15.28 -35.51 -26.91
N GLY A 88 15.67 -34.28 -26.55
CA GLY A 88 17.04 -33.78 -26.65
C GLY A 88 17.46 -33.32 -28.05
N GLU A 89 16.54 -33.29 -29.02
CA GLU A 89 16.82 -32.78 -30.35
C GLU A 89 16.78 -31.24 -30.38
N PRO A 90 17.69 -30.59 -31.12
CA PRO A 90 17.70 -29.14 -31.23
C PRO A 90 16.51 -28.67 -32.07
N VAL A 91 15.65 -27.84 -31.49
CA VAL A 91 14.51 -27.18 -32.13
C VAL A 91 14.69 -25.67 -32.08
N GLU A 92 14.32 -25.01 -33.17
CA GLU A 92 14.29 -23.56 -33.25
C GLU A 92 13.05 -23.04 -32.50
N VAL A 93 13.27 -22.19 -31.50
CA VAL A 93 12.21 -21.57 -30.69
C VAL A 93 12.34 -20.05 -30.70
N PRO A 94 11.24 -19.29 -30.50
CA PRO A 94 11.31 -17.84 -30.40
C PRO A 94 12.25 -17.41 -29.28
N ASN A 95 13.11 -16.43 -29.56
CA ASN A 95 14.04 -15.90 -28.56
C ASN A 95 13.35 -14.86 -27.66
N PRO A 96 13.20 -15.11 -26.34
CA PRO A 96 12.60 -14.15 -25.44
C PRO A 96 13.31 -12.78 -25.44
N ALA A 97 14.63 -12.76 -25.62
CA ALA A 97 15.39 -11.51 -25.69
C ALA A 97 15.03 -10.65 -26.91
N TYR A 98 14.68 -11.27 -28.03
CA TYR A 98 14.20 -10.54 -29.21
C TYR A 98 12.82 -9.95 -28.98
N VAL A 99 11.93 -10.70 -28.33
CA VAL A 99 10.61 -10.20 -27.93
C VAL A 99 10.75 -8.99 -27.01
N ASP A 100 11.63 -9.06 -26.01
CA ASP A 100 11.89 -7.94 -25.09
C ASP A 100 12.50 -6.72 -25.81
N TRP A 101 13.42 -6.95 -26.77
CA TRP A 101 14.02 -5.87 -27.56
C TRP A 101 12.99 -5.16 -28.46
N VAL A 102 12.12 -5.93 -29.13
CA VAL A 102 11.01 -5.37 -29.93
C VAL A 102 10.04 -4.59 -29.04
N ALA A 103 9.68 -5.13 -27.87
CA ALA A 103 8.81 -4.46 -26.91
C ALA A 103 9.43 -3.15 -26.39
N ALA A 104 10.74 -3.13 -26.14
CA ALA A 104 11.47 -1.93 -25.77
C ALA A 104 11.43 -0.86 -26.87
N GLY A 105 11.61 -1.26 -28.14
CA GLY A 105 11.46 -0.37 -29.29
C GLY A 105 10.07 0.26 -29.39
N GLN A 106 9.02 -0.55 -29.19
CA GLN A 106 7.64 -0.06 -29.18
C GLN A 106 7.39 0.92 -28.03
N LEU A 107 7.84 0.61 -26.81
CA LEU A 107 7.69 1.49 -25.65
C LEU A 107 8.37 2.85 -25.87
N LEU A 108 9.56 2.86 -26.49
CA LEU A 108 10.25 4.11 -26.83
C LEU A 108 9.47 4.92 -27.88
N SER A 109 8.90 4.24 -28.89
CA SER A 109 8.05 4.88 -29.90
C SER A 109 6.79 5.50 -29.28
N ASP A 110 6.10 4.78 -28.40
CA ASP A 110 4.91 5.27 -27.71
C ASP A 110 5.25 6.46 -26.81
N THR A 111 6.39 6.38 -26.11
CA THR A 111 6.88 7.46 -25.25
C THR A 111 7.27 8.71 -26.04
N ALA A 112 7.67 8.59 -27.31
CA ALA A 112 7.96 9.76 -28.14
C ALA A 112 6.71 10.64 -28.38
N ALA A 113 5.50 10.08 -28.25
CA ALA A 113 4.25 10.82 -28.33
C ALA A 113 3.80 11.44 -27.00
N ASP A 114 4.40 11.05 -25.87
CA ASP A 114 4.06 11.55 -24.53
C ASP A 114 5.01 12.68 -24.12
N ALA A 115 4.61 13.92 -24.39
CA ALA A 115 5.44 15.10 -24.13
C ALA A 115 5.79 15.29 -22.64
N ASP A 116 4.90 14.89 -21.73
CA ASP A 116 5.10 15.03 -20.28
C ASP A 116 6.16 14.03 -19.79
N LEU A 117 6.05 12.77 -20.21
CA LEU A 117 7.04 11.74 -19.91
C LEU A 117 8.41 12.07 -20.53
N GLN A 118 8.45 12.63 -21.74
CA GLN A 118 9.70 13.11 -22.35
C GLN A 118 10.36 14.22 -21.51
N HIS A 119 9.59 15.20 -21.02
CA HIS A 119 10.13 16.26 -20.17
C HIS A 119 10.64 15.73 -18.83
N LEU A 120 9.94 14.78 -18.22
CA LEU A 120 10.39 14.04 -17.04
C LEU A 120 11.74 13.34 -17.31
N LEU A 121 11.87 12.60 -18.41
CA LEU A 121 13.10 11.88 -18.76
C LEU A 121 14.28 12.84 -19.01
N ARG A 122 14.05 13.95 -19.71
CA ARG A 122 15.09 15.00 -19.88
C ARG A 122 15.53 15.60 -18.54
N THR A 123 14.59 15.81 -17.63
CA THR A 123 14.88 16.32 -16.28
C THR A 123 15.77 15.35 -15.50
N ARG A 124 15.49 14.05 -15.57
CA ARG A 124 16.31 13.01 -14.93
C ARG A 124 17.71 12.89 -15.54
N ALA A 125 17.80 13.05 -16.86
CA ALA A 125 19.05 12.94 -17.61
C ALA A 125 19.93 14.19 -17.54
N ASP A 126 19.50 15.24 -16.82
CA ASP A 126 20.13 16.56 -16.81
C ASP A 126 20.35 17.10 -18.24
N SER A 127 19.38 16.86 -19.11
CA SER A 127 19.42 17.15 -20.54
C SER A 127 18.29 18.10 -20.96
N LEU A 128 17.98 19.06 -20.09
CA LEU A 128 16.94 20.07 -20.30
C LEU A 128 17.28 20.95 -21.52
N ILE A 129 16.26 21.30 -22.30
CA ILE A 129 16.43 22.12 -23.51
C ILE A 129 16.88 23.52 -23.12
N THR A 130 17.89 24.02 -23.82
CA THR A 130 18.31 25.43 -23.76
C THR A 130 17.79 26.16 -25.00
N ASP A 131 17.09 27.26 -24.81
CA ASP A 131 16.60 28.08 -25.91
C ASP A 131 17.73 28.88 -26.60
N ALA A 132 17.40 29.60 -27.69
CA ALA A 132 18.38 30.41 -28.43
C ALA A 132 19.00 31.55 -27.60
N GLY A 133 18.40 31.90 -26.46
CA GLY A 133 18.89 32.90 -25.52
C GLY A 133 19.76 32.33 -24.40
N GLY A 134 19.98 31.01 -24.35
CA GLY A 134 20.74 30.36 -23.29
C GLY A 134 19.91 30.05 -22.04
N VAL A 135 18.58 30.20 -22.09
CA VAL A 135 17.69 29.89 -20.96
C VAL A 135 17.36 28.40 -20.99
N VAL A 136 17.71 27.71 -19.91
CA VAL A 136 17.36 26.29 -19.71
C VAL A 136 15.89 26.20 -19.28
N GLU A 137 15.12 25.32 -19.92
CA GLU A 137 13.74 25.03 -19.49
C GLU A 137 13.72 24.59 -18.02
N PRO A 138 12.66 24.90 -17.24
CA PRO A 138 12.59 24.44 -15.87
C PRO A 138 12.53 22.90 -15.81
N GLY A 139 13.07 22.35 -14.73
CA GLY A 139 12.92 20.92 -14.46
C GLY A 139 11.44 20.55 -14.32
N TRP A 140 11.09 19.37 -14.83
CA TRP A 140 9.73 18.85 -14.74
C TRP A 140 9.29 18.70 -13.27
N THR A 141 8.03 19.05 -13.02
CA THR A 141 7.39 18.94 -11.71
C THR A 141 6.05 18.24 -11.84
N LEU A 142 5.81 17.25 -10.98
CA LEU A 142 4.50 16.62 -10.90
C LEU A 142 3.51 17.54 -10.18
N ALA A 143 2.49 18.00 -10.90
CA ALA A 143 1.37 18.75 -10.34
C ALA A 143 0.11 17.88 -10.40
N LEU A 144 -0.17 17.14 -9.33
CA LEU A 144 -1.41 16.38 -9.21
C LEU A 144 -2.56 17.32 -8.81
N PRO A 145 -3.75 17.20 -9.43
CA PRO A 145 -4.94 17.86 -8.90
C PRO A 145 -5.29 17.27 -7.53
N PRO A 146 -6.10 17.98 -6.71
CA PRO A 146 -6.59 17.44 -5.45
C PRO A 146 -7.22 16.07 -5.63
N VAL A 147 -6.89 15.13 -4.74
CA VAL A 147 -7.52 13.81 -4.73
C VAL A 147 -9.02 13.99 -4.49
N PRO A 148 -9.91 13.35 -5.28
CA PRO A 148 -11.35 13.42 -5.07
C PRO A 148 -11.75 12.90 -3.69
N ASP A 149 -12.94 13.30 -3.24
CA ASP A 149 -13.55 12.72 -2.05
C ASP A 149 -13.83 11.23 -2.26
N MET A 150 -13.55 10.41 -1.25
CA MET A 150 -13.69 8.95 -1.29
C MET A 150 -13.84 8.40 0.12
N ASP A 151 -14.51 7.25 0.27
CA ASP A 151 -14.52 6.55 1.56
C ASP A 151 -13.13 5.96 1.85
N PRO A 152 -12.40 6.47 2.87
CA PRO A 152 -11.03 6.05 3.14
C PRO A 152 -10.90 4.59 3.59
N LEU A 153 -12.00 3.93 3.96
CA LEU A 153 -12.00 2.54 4.42
C LEU A 153 -12.31 1.53 3.32
N THR A 154 -13.02 1.94 2.27
CA THR A 154 -13.52 1.03 1.24
C THR A 154 -13.11 1.39 -0.18
N GLN A 155 -12.58 2.60 -0.39
CA GLN A 155 -12.24 3.13 -1.71
C GLN A 155 -10.79 3.61 -1.80
N THR A 156 -10.33 3.71 -3.04
CA THR A 156 -9.04 4.33 -3.41
C THR A 156 -9.22 5.17 -4.67
N ALA A 157 -8.33 6.14 -4.86
CA ALA A 157 -8.20 6.88 -6.10
C ALA A 157 -6.93 6.45 -6.85
N ASP A 158 -7.06 6.21 -8.14
CA ASP A 158 -5.95 5.89 -9.04
C ASP A 158 -5.76 7.02 -10.06
N TRP A 159 -4.50 7.34 -10.36
CA TRP A 159 -4.12 8.35 -11.34
C TRP A 159 -3.74 7.68 -12.66
N ASP A 160 -4.41 8.05 -13.75
CA ASP A 160 -4.17 7.49 -15.09
C ASP A 160 -3.17 8.31 -15.94
N GLY A 161 -2.67 9.43 -15.41
CA GLY A 161 -1.85 10.40 -16.14
C GLY A 161 -2.58 11.71 -16.44
N ALA A 162 -3.91 11.73 -16.39
CA ALA A 162 -4.73 12.89 -16.70
C ALA A 162 -5.80 13.19 -15.63
N ALA A 163 -6.38 12.15 -15.03
CA ALA A 163 -7.46 12.28 -14.07
C ALA A 163 -7.37 11.24 -12.93
N TRP A 164 -8.00 11.58 -11.82
CA TRP A 164 -8.27 10.63 -10.75
C TRP A 164 -9.52 9.81 -11.06
N THR A 165 -9.43 8.50 -10.88
CA THR A 165 -10.59 7.60 -10.88
C THR A 165 -10.75 7.01 -9.49
N VAL A 166 -11.91 7.20 -8.87
CA VAL A 166 -12.25 6.55 -7.60
C VAL A 166 -12.87 5.20 -7.88
N ARG A 167 -12.42 4.17 -7.15
CA ARG A 167 -12.98 2.82 -7.20
C ARG A 167 -12.95 2.17 -5.82
N ASP A 168 -13.74 1.13 -5.67
CA ASP A 168 -13.69 0.28 -4.49
C ASP A 168 -12.36 -0.51 -4.45
N LEU A 169 -11.88 -0.76 -3.24
CA LEU A 169 -10.73 -1.63 -2.99
C LEU A 169 -11.07 -3.07 -3.41
N THR A 170 -10.12 -3.75 -4.05
CA THR A 170 -10.27 -5.20 -4.26
C THR A 170 -10.21 -5.94 -2.92
N VAL A 171 -10.60 -7.22 -2.91
CA VAL A 171 -10.53 -8.04 -1.69
C VAL A 171 -9.09 -8.14 -1.17
N GLU A 172 -8.14 -8.31 -2.09
CA GLU A 172 -6.71 -8.40 -1.79
C GLU A 172 -6.16 -7.07 -1.28
N GLU A 173 -6.52 -5.95 -1.91
CA GLU A 173 -6.11 -4.62 -1.45
C GLU A 173 -6.70 -4.31 -0.07
N ALA A 174 -7.99 -4.57 0.13
CA ALA A 174 -8.67 -4.38 1.40
C ALA A 174 -8.05 -5.23 2.53
N ALA A 175 -7.46 -6.38 2.22
CA ALA A 175 -6.80 -7.23 3.22
C ALA A 175 -5.49 -6.61 3.74
N ILE A 176 -4.83 -5.79 2.93
CA ILE A 176 -3.55 -5.12 3.27
C ILE A 176 -3.70 -3.60 3.40
N TRP A 177 -4.94 -3.09 3.39
CA TRP A 177 -5.19 -1.66 3.39
C TRP A 177 -4.81 -1.06 4.75
N PRO A 178 -3.89 -0.09 4.81
CA PRO A 178 -3.35 0.41 6.08
C PRO A 178 -4.36 1.10 6.98
N LEU A 179 -5.48 1.57 6.42
CA LEU A 179 -6.56 2.21 7.17
C LEU A 179 -7.57 1.20 7.68
N ARG A 180 -7.50 -0.05 7.22
CA ARG A 180 -8.35 -1.09 7.74
C ARG A 180 -7.75 -1.53 9.07
N PRO A 181 -8.54 -1.52 10.16
CA PRO A 181 -8.05 -2.06 11.41
C PRO A 181 -7.68 -3.55 11.20
N PRO A 182 -6.65 -4.06 11.91
CA PRO A 182 -6.30 -5.47 11.85
C PRO A 182 -7.54 -6.36 12.01
N PRO A 183 -7.59 -7.53 11.34
CA PRO A 183 -8.71 -8.45 11.53
C PRO A 183 -8.86 -8.76 13.02
N VAL A 184 -10.10 -8.80 13.50
CA VAL A 184 -10.39 -9.13 14.89
C VAL A 184 -9.97 -10.59 15.11
N PRO A 185 -9.05 -10.87 16.04
CA PRO A 185 -8.70 -12.24 16.37
C PRO A 185 -9.96 -13.02 16.78
N ALA A 186 -10.16 -14.21 16.22
CA ALA A 186 -11.26 -15.07 16.64
C ALA A 186 -11.12 -15.52 18.10
N THR A 187 -9.87 -15.65 18.57
CA THR A 187 -9.52 -16.02 19.93
C THR A 187 -8.33 -15.23 20.46
N VAL A 188 -8.30 -14.98 21.76
CA VAL A 188 -7.15 -14.42 22.49
C VAL A 188 -6.93 -15.20 23.79
N SER A 189 -5.72 -15.16 24.35
CA SER A 189 -5.49 -15.76 25.67
C SER A 189 -6.14 -14.92 26.78
N ARG A 190 -6.49 -15.56 27.90
CA ARG A 190 -7.05 -14.86 29.06
C ARG A 190 -6.13 -13.77 29.59
N VAL A 191 -4.82 -14.01 29.58
CA VAL A 191 -3.82 -13.04 30.05
C VAL A 191 -3.84 -11.80 29.16
N GLN A 192 -3.81 -11.98 27.84
CA GLN A 192 -3.90 -10.89 26.87
C GLN A 192 -5.17 -10.07 27.03
N LEU A 193 -6.33 -10.74 27.13
CA LEU A 193 -7.62 -10.06 27.30
C LEU A 193 -7.66 -9.23 28.60
N ARG A 194 -7.22 -9.81 29.72
CA ARG A 194 -7.21 -9.12 31.01
C ARG A 194 -6.27 -7.92 31.01
N LEU A 195 -5.11 -8.02 30.37
CA LEU A 195 -4.18 -6.90 30.23
C LEU A 195 -4.77 -5.78 29.37
N ALA A 196 -5.44 -6.10 28.26
CA ALA A 196 -6.13 -5.11 27.42
C ALA A 196 -7.26 -4.41 28.18
N LEU A 197 -8.07 -5.17 28.93
CA LEU A 197 -9.13 -4.61 29.78
C LEU A 197 -8.57 -3.74 30.91
N ALA A 198 -7.43 -4.14 31.50
CA ALA A 198 -6.77 -3.35 32.53
C ALA A 198 -6.24 -2.02 31.97
N ALA A 199 -5.67 -2.03 30.76
CA ALA A 199 -5.21 -0.83 30.07
C ALA A 199 -6.35 0.18 29.82
N ARG A 200 -7.58 -0.32 29.65
CA ARG A 200 -8.81 0.50 29.52
C ARG A 200 -9.49 0.83 30.84
N GLY A 201 -8.98 0.37 31.98
CA GLY A 201 -9.64 0.52 33.29
C GLY A 201 -10.96 -0.25 33.42
N LEU A 202 -11.20 -1.25 32.56
CA LEU A 202 -12.43 -2.05 32.52
C LEU A 202 -12.31 -3.35 33.32
N LEU A 203 -11.09 -3.81 33.63
CA LEU A 203 -10.87 -5.13 34.23
C LEU A 203 -11.63 -5.34 35.54
N ASP A 204 -11.54 -4.37 36.47
CA ASP A 204 -12.19 -4.49 37.78
C ASP A 204 -13.72 -4.49 37.66
N ILE A 205 -14.26 -3.77 36.67
CA ILE A 205 -15.70 -3.72 36.37
C ILE A 205 -16.16 -5.08 35.87
N VAL A 206 -15.42 -5.66 34.92
CA VAL A 206 -15.70 -6.99 34.36
C VAL A 206 -15.62 -8.07 35.44
N ASP A 207 -14.54 -8.10 36.22
CA ASP A 207 -14.35 -9.09 37.28
C ASP A 207 -15.47 -9.00 38.34
N SER A 208 -15.89 -7.79 38.68
CA SER A 208 -17.01 -7.56 39.60
C SER A 208 -18.33 -8.03 39.01
N ALA A 209 -18.61 -7.72 37.74
CA ALA A 209 -19.83 -8.13 37.06
C ALA A 209 -19.93 -9.67 36.96
N VAL A 210 -18.85 -10.34 36.56
CA VAL A 210 -18.80 -11.82 36.50
C VAL A 210 -19.07 -12.42 37.88
N THR A 211 -18.44 -11.88 38.93
CA THR A 211 -18.61 -12.39 40.30
C THR A 211 -20.04 -12.16 40.83
N LEU A 212 -20.62 -10.98 40.57
CA LEU A 212 -21.96 -10.61 41.05
C LEU A 212 -23.10 -11.26 40.26
N SER A 213 -22.83 -11.76 39.05
CA SER A 213 -23.84 -12.45 38.23
C SER A 213 -24.43 -13.69 38.92
N GLY A 214 -23.63 -14.37 39.76
CA GLY A 214 -23.99 -15.66 40.35
C GLY A 214 -24.07 -16.81 39.34
N ASP A 215 -23.71 -16.58 38.07
CA ASP A 215 -23.70 -17.58 37.02
C ASP A 215 -22.38 -18.35 37.04
N MET A 216 -22.44 -19.59 37.52
CA MET A 216 -21.26 -20.47 37.61
C MET A 216 -20.66 -20.78 36.25
N GLU A 217 -21.46 -20.86 35.18
CA GLU A 217 -20.95 -21.10 33.84
C GLU A 217 -20.15 -19.89 33.35
N LEU A 218 -20.67 -18.68 33.57
CA LEU A 218 -19.96 -17.44 33.24
C LEU A 218 -18.63 -17.33 34.00
N VAL A 219 -18.61 -17.66 35.30
CA VAL A 219 -17.39 -17.64 36.12
C VAL A 219 -16.34 -18.60 35.59
N GLU A 220 -16.71 -19.84 35.26
CA GLU A 220 -15.78 -20.85 34.71
C GLU A 220 -15.27 -20.44 33.32
N ARG A 221 -16.14 -19.90 32.46
CA ARG A 221 -15.75 -19.41 31.13
C ARG A 221 -14.83 -18.22 31.19
N TRP A 222 -15.09 -17.26 32.09
CA TRP A 222 -14.18 -16.15 32.36
C TRP A 222 -12.81 -16.64 32.88
N GLY A 223 -12.80 -17.77 33.58
CA GLY A 223 -11.62 -18.50 34.01
C GLY A 223 -10.89 -19.30 32.91
N ALA A 224 -11.45 -19.45 31.71
CA ALA A 224 -10.86 -20.28 30.65
C ALA A 224 -9.50 -19.75 30.17
N ALA A 225 -8.64 -20.62 29.64
CA ALA A 225 -7.31 -20.21 29.16
C ALA A 225 -7.36 -19.31 27.90
N SER A 226 -8.41 -19.45 27.11
CA SER A 226 -8.67 -18.73 25.86
C SER A 226 -10.09 -18.19 25.83
N MET A 227 -10.26 -17.03 25.22
CA MET A 227 -11.54 -16.36 25.02
C MET A 227 -11.86 -16.24 23.54
N GLU A 228 -13.07 -16.65 23.17
CA GLU A 228 -13.57 -16.58 21.79
C GLU A 228 -14.36 -15.28 21.59
N ARG A 229 -14.08 -14.56 20.49
CA ARG A 229 -14.75 -13.30 20.14
C ARG A 229 -16.25 -13.49 19.92
N THR A 230 -16.63 -14.65 19.38
CA THR A 230 -18.02 -15.01 19.07
C THR A 230 -18.75 -15.68 20.23
N SER A 231 -18.17 -15.70 21.43
CA SER A 231 -18.82 -16.27 22.62
C SER A 231 -20.06 -15.46 22.99
N PRO A 232 -21.26 -16.08 23.10
CA PRO A 232 -22.48 -15.38 23.51
C PRO A 232 -22.34 -14.64 24.86
N HIS A 233 -21.65 -15.26 25.83
CA HIS A 233 -21.43 -14.68 27.14
C HIS A 233 -20.60 -13.39 27.13
N LEU A 234 -19.65 -13.28 26.19
CA LEU A 234 -18.86 -12.07 26.01
C LEU A 234 -19.74 -10.94 25.45
N ALA A 235 -20.64 -11.27 24.53
CA ALA A 235 -21.59 -10.31 23.96
C ALA A 235 -22.59 -9.80 25.02
N ASP A 236 -23.14 -10.69 25.83
CA ASP A 236 -24.08 -10.33 26.92
C ASP A 236 -23.39 -9.43 27.95
N MET A 237 -22.18 -9.79 28.38
CA MET A 237 -21.40 -8.99 29.32
C MET A 237 -21.02 -7.61 28.76
N ALA A 238 -20.66 -7.54 27.49
CA ALA A 238 -20.39 -6.27 26.83
C ALA A 238 -21.63 -5.37 26.76
N ALA A 239 -22.80 -5.95 26.45
CA ALA A 239 -24.06 -5.24 26.41
C ALA A 239 -24.45 -4.67 27.79
N ASP A 240 -24.28 -5.45 28.87
CA ASP A 240 -24.52 -5.00 30.25
C ASP A 240 -23.62 -3.83 30.67
N MET A 241 -22.42 -3.75 30.07
CA MET A 241 -21.46 -2.67 30.29
C MET A 241 -21.65 -1.47 29.36
N GLY A 242 -22.60 -1.55 28.42
CA GLY A 242 -22.79 -0.52 27.38
C GLY A 242 -21.67 -0.46 26.35
N LEU A 243 -20.89 -1.54 26.19
CA LEU A 243 -19.86 -1.67 25.16
C LEU A 243 -20.51 -2.11 23.84
N SER A 244 -20.11 -1.45 22.76
CA SER A 244 -20.53 -1.80 21.41
C SER A 244 -19.74 -3.01 20.85
N GLU A 245 -20.22 -3.62 19.78
CA GLU A 245 -19.46 -4.68 19.09
C GLU A 245 -18.07 -4.20 18.64
N SER A 246 -17.96 -2.93 18.21
CA SER A 246 -16.67 -2.34 17.83
C SER A 246 -15.73 -2.17 19.02
N ASP A 247 -16.23 -1.86 20.21
CA ASP A 247 -15.39 -1.78 21.41
C ASP A 247 -14.80 -3.16 21.76
N ILE A 248 -15.60 -4.23 21.63
CA ILE A 248 -15.13 -5.60 21.84
C ILE A 248 -14.07 -5.97 20.81
N ASP A 249 -14.29 -5.60 19.54
CA ASP A 249 -13.32 -5.82 18.46
C ASP A 249 -11.98 -5.13 18.76
N ASP A 250 -12.02 -3.88 19.23
CA ASP A 250 -10.83 -3.13 19.59
C ASP A 250 -10.12 -3.70 20.83
N ILE A 251 -10.86 -4.25 21.81
CA ILE A 251 -10.30 -5.02 22.93
C ILE A 251 -9.58 -6.27 22.44
N PHE A 252 -10.17 -7.01 21.50
CA PHE A 252 -9.55 -8.22 20.96
C PHE A 252 -8.30 -7.89 20.13
N ARG A 253 -8.32 -6.83 19.32
CA ARG A 253 -7.16 -6.35 18.56
C ARG A 253 -6.03 -5.93 19.50
N GLU A 254 -6.32 -5.17 20.55
CA GLU A 254 -5.32 -4.76 21.54
C GLU A 254 -4.75 -5.95 22.30
N ALA A 255 -5.60 -6.88 22.72
CA ALA A 255 -5.17 -8.10 23.42
C ALA A 255 -4.19 -8.92 22.57
N ALA A 256 -4.43 -9.07 21.26
CA ALA A 256 -3.52 -9.81 20.39
C ALA A 256 -2.16 -9.12 20.13
N ALA A 257 -2.04 -7.83 20.44
CA ALA A 257 -0.78 -7.09 20.31
C ALA A 257 0.15 -7.21 21.54
N LEU A 258 -0.31 -7.87 22.62
CA LEU A 258 0.42 -8.12 23.88
C LEU A 258 1.03 -9.52 23.93
#